data_AF-A0A954GQU9-F1
#
_entry.id   AF-A0A954GQU9-F1
#
_cell.length_a   1.000
_cell.length_b   1.000
_cell.length_c   1.000
_cell.angle_alpha   90.00
_cell.angle_beta   90.00
_cell.angle_gamma   90.00
#
_symmetry.space_group_name_H-M   'P 1'
#
loop_
_entity.id
_entity.type
_entity.pdbx_description
1 polymer ?
#
loop_
_entity_poly.entity_id
_entity_poly.type
_entity_poly.pdbx_seq_one_letter_code
_entity_poly.pdbx_strand_id
1 'polypeptide(L)'
;MKMNACLTALIFLSAVDVGNAQAPPAATPRNLLVQADMPVNNPLIGAGRAVAAVAAQANKSVVHIESKHEGRRGEVEETGSGVLVTTPRFRDPFVVTNRHVVAGAPLDSISILLADGRVIYPTEKLED
;
A
#
# COMPACT_ATOMS: atom_id res chain seq x y z
N MET A 1 -9.51 -29.13 23.18
CA MET A 1 -9.07 -27.72 23.32
C MET A 1 -7.71 -27.58 22.65
N LYS A 2 -7.65 -27.05 21.42
CA LYS A 2 -6.39 -26.64 20.79
C LYS A 2 -6.57 -25.24 20.24
N MET A 3 -5.66 -24.38 20.65
CA MET A 3 -5.65 -22.92 20.52
C MET A 3 -4.89 -22.59 19.24
N ASN A 4 -5.57 -22.03 18.23
CA ASN A 4 -4.97 -21.71 16.94
C ASN A 4 -4.16 -20.42 17.04
N ALA A 5 -2.84 -20.53 16.86
CA ALA A 5 -1.92 -19.41 16.83
C ALA A 5 -1.84 -18.85 15.40
N CYS A 6 -2.34 -17.63 15.24
CA CYS A 6 -2.15 -16.76 14.09
C CYS A 6 -0.64 -16.56 13.88
N LEU A 7 -0.12 -17.09 12.76
CA LEU A 7 1.30 -17.02 12.42
C LEU A 7 1.47 -15.98 11.33
N THR A 8 2.40 -15.06 11.53
CA THR A 8 2.55 -13.80 10.80
C THR A 8 3.95 -13.76 10.20
N ALA A 9 4.06 -13.69 8.87
CA ALA A 9 5.33 -13.76 8.15
C ALA A 9 6.07 -12.44 8.28
N LEU A 10 7.34 -12.46 8.69
CA LEU A 10 8.11 -11.31 9.16
C LEU A 10 9.37 -11.15 8.28
N ILE A 11 9.62 -9.98 7.69
CA ILE A 11 10.77 -9.75 6.79
C ILE A 11 11.54 -8.44 7.08
N PHE A 12 12.86 -8.53 7.34
CA PHE A 12 13.78 -7.41 7.67
C PHE A 12 14.31 -6.66 6.46
N LEU A 13 14.36 -5.33 6.53
CA LEU A 13 15.11 -4.54 5.54
C LEU A 13 15.80 -3.28 6.12
N SER A 14 17.06 -3.09 5.73
CA SER A 14 17.93 -1.94 6.01
C SER A 14 17.88 -0.87 4.90
N ALA A 15 18.17 0.38 5.27
CA ALA A 15 17.95 1.58 4.46
C ALA A 15 19.12 1.95 3.53
N VAL A 16 18.81 2.47 2.34
CA VAL A 16 19.75 3.16 1.44
C VAL A 16 19.08 4.44 0.91
N ASP A 17 19.89 5.50 0.86
CA ASP A 17 19.58 6.90 0.54
C ASP A 17 19.76 7.17 -0.96
N VAL A 18 18.81 7.86 -1.63
CA VAL A 18 18.96 8.33 -3.02
C VAL A 18 18.32 9.70 -3.20
N GLY A 19 19.16 10.66 -3.57
CA GLY A 19 18.82 12.07 -3.76
C GLY A 19 18.20 12.43 -5.11
N ASN A 20 17.36 13.47 -5.03
CA ASN A 20 17.14 14.61 -5.92
C ASN A 20 16.93 14.37 -7.44
N ALA A 21 15.67 14.49 -7.89
CA ALA A 21 15.30 14.67 -9.29
C ALA A 21 14.44 15.95 -9.48
N GLN A 22 14.79 16.75 -10.47
CA GLN A 22 14.27 18.08 -10.76
C GLN A 22 13.08 18.02 -11.75
N ALA A 23 12.01 18.80 -11.49
CA ALA A 23 10.77 18.78 -12.28
C ALA A 23 10.79 19.70 -13.53
N PRO A 24 10.10 19.34 -14.64
CA PRO A 24 9.96 20.17 -15.85
C PRO A 24 8.91 21.30 -15.73
N PRO A 25 8.97 22.34 -16.61
CA PRO A 25 8.33 23.64 -16.40
C PRO A 25 6.83 23.69 -16.71
N ALA A 26 6.17 24.63 -16.02
CA ALA A 26 4.73 24.81 -15.86
C ALA A 26 3.97 25.15 -17.16
N ALA A 27 2.94 24.35 -17.48
CA ALA A 27 1.81 24.75 -18.29
C ALA A 27 0.65 25.15 -17.37
N THR A 28 0.16 26.39 -17.48
CA THR A 28 -0.96 26.91 -16.68
C THR A 28 -2.30 26.53 -17.33
N PRO A 29 -3.12 25.63 -16.77
CA PRO A 29 -4.50 25.50 -17.22
C PRO A 29 -5.33 26.64 -16.62
N ARG A 30 -5.99 27.39 -17.49
CA ARG A 30 -6.93 28.46 -17.16
C ARG A 30 -8.20 27.82 -16.59
N ASN A 31 -8.20 27.53 -15.29
CA ASN A 31 -9.34 26.95 -14.59
C ASN A 31 -10.41 28.02 -14.33
N LEU A 32 -11.53 27.93 -15.05
CA LEU A 32 -12.83 28.52 -14.70
C LEU A 32 -13.39 27.78 -13.47
N LEU A 33 -12.69 27.83 -12.34
CA LEU A 33 -13.34 27.54 -11.06
C LEU A 33 -14.12 28.78 -10.66
N VAL A 34 -15.43 28.65 -10.66
CA VAL A 34 -16.32 29.42 -9.78
C VAL A 34 -15.65 29.49 -8.42
N GLN A 35 -15.07 30.65 -8.10
CA GLN A 35 -14.70 31.00 -6.74
C GLN A 35 -16.00 31.20 -5.99
N ALA A 36 -16.62 30.10 -5.57
CA ALA A 36 -17.57 30.14 -4.49
C ALA A 36 -16.76 30.59 -3.27
N ASP A 37 -16.87 31.87 -2.94
CA ASP A 37 -16.32 32.47 -1.72
C ASP A 37 -17.12 31.89 -0.55
N MET A 38 -16.86 30.62 -0.25
CA MET A 38 -17.52 29.88 0.81
C MET A 38 -16.89 30.33 2.12
N PRO A 39 -17.70 30.67 3.14
CA PRO A 39 -17.17 31.10 4.42
C PRO A 39 -16.19 30.04 4.95
N VAL A 40 -15.06 30.50 5.49
CA VAL A 40 -13.94 29.69 6.03
C VAL A 40 -14.40 28.62 7.03
N ASN A 41 -15.62 28.78 7.56
CA ASN A 41 -16.28 27.89 8.50
C ASN A 41 -17.41 27.05 7.87
N ASN A 42 -17.25 26.51 6.65
CA ASN A 42 -18.18 25.54 6.10
C ASN A 42 -17.94 24.15 6.74
N PRO A 43 -18.88 23.60 7.53
CA PRO A 43 -18.71 22.32 8.22
C PRO A 43 -18.41 21.15 7.27
N LEU A 44 -18.92 21.19 6.03
CA LEU A 44 -18.66 20.16 5.03
C LEU A 44 -17.21 20.16 4.56
N ILE A 45 -16.62 21.36 4.40
CA ILE A 45 -15.20 21.51 4.05
C ILE A 45 -14.33 21.08 5.23
N GLY A 46 -14.73 21.43 6.46
CA GLY A 46 -14.06 20.96 7.68
C GLY A 46 -14.06 19.43 7.79
N ALA A 47 -15.21 18.78 7.60
CA ALA A 47 -15.33 17.33 7.60
C ALA A 47 -14.51 16.67 6.49
N GLY A 48 -14.55 17.22 5.27
CA GLY A 48 -13.75 16.73 4.14
C GLY A 48 -12.24 16.80 4.42
N ARG A 49 -11.77 17.90 5.02
CA ARG A 49 -10.36 18.05 5.44
C ARG A 49 -9.97 17.04 6.50
N ALA A 50 -10.85 16.75 7.47
CA ALA A 50 -10.58 15.77 8.52
C ALA A 50 -10.42 14.35 7.93
N VAL A 51 -11.32 13.94 7.03
CA VAL A 51 -11.22 12.64 6.34
C VAL A 51 -9.96 12.58 5.48
N ALA A 52 -9.66 13.65 4.73
CA ALA A 52 -8.46 13.73 3.91
C ALA A 52 -7.18 13.61 4.76
N ALA A 53 -7.14 14.21 5.94
CA ALA A 53 -6.01 14.10 6.85
C ALA A 53 -5.82 12.67 7.38
N VAL A 54 -6.90 11.99 7.76
CA VAL A 54 -6.87 10.59 8.20
C VAL A 54 -6.41 9.69 7.06
N ALA A 55 -6.97 9.87 5.85
CA ALA A 55 -6.60 9.10 4.67
C ALA A 55 -5.12 9.32 4.31
N ALA A 56 -4.62 10.56 4.34
CA ALA A 56 -3.22 10.86 4.06
C ALA A 56 -2.26 10.17 5.04
N GLN A 57 -2.65 10.02 6.31
CA GLN A 57 -1.85 9.29 7.29
C GLN A 57 -1.96 7.77 7.12
N ALA A 58 -3.16 7.24 6.85
CA ALA A 58 -3.40 5.82 6.64
C ALA A 58 -2.74 5.30 5.34
N ASN A 59 -2.71 6.09 4.28
CA ASN A 59 -2.15 5.72 2.98
C ASN A 59 -0.67 5.29 3.07
N LYS A 60 0.09 5.83 4.02
CA LYS A 60 1.50 5.44 4.22
C LYS A 60 1.68 3.97 4.61
N SER A 61 0.64 3.36 5.18
CA SER A 61 0.61 1.96 5.58
C SER A 61 -0.07 1.06 4.55
N VAL A 62 -0.71 1.61 3.52
CA VAL A 62 -1.35 0.82 2.47
C VAL A 62 -0.33 0.54 1.37
N VAL A 63 -0.31 -0.71 0.90
CA VAL A 63 0.58 -1.16 -0.17
C VAL A 63 -0.24 -1.75 -1.31
N HIS A 64 0.25 -1.62 -2.53
CA HIS A 64 -0.31 -2.30 -3.70
C HIS A 64 0.47 -3.59 -3.93
N ILE A 65 -0.23 -4.67 -4.27
CA ILE A 65 0.35 -6.00 -4.41
C ILE A 65 -0.06 -6.55 -5.76
N GLU A 66 0.92 -7.01 -6.52
CA GLU A 66 0.72 -7.72 -7.77
C GLU A 66 1.37 -9.09 -7.63
N SER A 67 0.66 -10.13 -8.07
CA SER A 67 1.19 -11.47 -8.11
C SER A 67 0.88 -12.14 -9.43
N LYS A 68 1.72 -13.10 -9.81
CA LYS A 68 1.47 -13.96 -10.95
C LYS A 68 1.56 -15.41 -10.54
N HIS A 69 0.62 -16.23 -10.99
CA HIS A 69 0.66 -17.66 -10.73
C HIS A 69 0.11 -18.46 -11.91
N GLU A 70 0.49 -19.73 -12.02
CA GLU A 70 -0.10 -20.62 -13.00
C GLU A 70 -1.50 -21.05 -12.56
N GLY A 71 -2.49 -20.77 -13.40
CA GLY A 71 -3.85 -21.27 -13.27
C GLY A 71 -4.12 -22.41 -14.24
N ARG A 72 -5.30 -23.04 -14.12
CA ARG A 72 -5.74 -24.14 -15.01
C ARG A 72 -5.78 -23.80 -16.50
N ARG A 73 -5.75 -22.51 -16.87
CA ARG A 73 -5.87 -22.02 -18.25
C ARG A 73 -4.69 -21.15 -18.68
N GLY A 74 -3.58 -21.15 -17.93
CA GLY A 74 -2.41 -20.30 -18.19
C GLY A 74 -2.04 -19.41 -17.02
N GLU A 75 -1.16 -18.45 -17.26
CA GLU A 75 -0.73 -17.45 -16.27
C GLU A 75 -1.92 -16.56 -15.85
N VAL A 76 -2.08 -16.39 -14.54
CA VAL A 76 -3.09 -15.55 -13.91
C VAL A 76 -2.34 -14.45 -13.17
N GLU A 77 -2.71 -13.21 -13.47
CA GLU A 77 -2.23 -12.02 -12.77
C GLU A 77 -3.30 -11.59 -11.78
N GLU A 78 -2.93 -11.48 -10.51
CA GLU A 78 -3.80 -11.02 -9.43
C GLU A 78 -3.27 -9.69 -8.89
N THR A 79 -4.17 -8.76 -8.61
CA THR A 79 -3.83 -7.46 -8.04
C THR A 79 -4.68 -7.20 -6.81
N GLY A 80 -4.09 -6.63 -5.77
CA GLY A 80 -4.80 -6.28 -4.56
C GLY A 80 -4.08 -5.23 -3.74
N SER A 81 -4.66 -4.92 -2.59
CA SER A 81 -4.05 -4.05 -1.60
C SER A 81 -3.72 -4.82 -0.34
N GLY A 82 -2.67 -4.39 0.34
CA GLY A 82 -2.33 -4.89 1.66
C GLY A 82 -2.10 -3.75 2.64
N VAL A 83 -1.92 -4.12 3.90
CA VAL A 83 -1.56 -3.21 4.98
C VAL A 83 -0.22 -3.62 5.55
N LEU A 84 0.72 -2.68 5.58
CA LEU A 84 2.00 -2.79 6.26
C LEU A 84 1.78 -2.67 7.78
N VAL A 85 2.18 -3.71 8.50
CA VAL A 85 2.06 -3.79 9.96
C VAL A 85 3.44 -3.93 10.57
N THR A 86 3.69 -3.11 11.59
CA THR A 86 4.87 -3.18 12.44
C THR A 86 4.41 -3.31 13.88
N THR A 87 5.00 -4.21 14.65
CA THR A 87 4.68 -4.34 16.08
C THR A 87 5.94 -4.65 16.87
N PRO A 88 6.14 -4.12 18.08
CA PRO A 88 7.34 -4.41 18.88
C PRO A 88 7.56 -5.89 19.17
N ARG A 89 6.51 -6.72 19.11
CA ARG A 89 6.59 -8.17 19.31
C ARG A 89 7.30 -8.88 18.17
N PHE A 90 7.27 -8.28 16.99
CA PHE A 90 7.82 -8.80 15.78
C PHE A 90 8.91 -7.85 15.32
N ARG A 91 10.11 -8.39 15.24
CA ARG A 91 11.29 -7.64 14.87
C ARG A 91 11.06 -6.98 13.49
N ASP A 92 10.30 -7.66 12.63
CA ASP A 92 10.09 -7.33 11.24
C ASP A 92 8.72 -6.80 10.84
N PRO A 93 8.66 -5.93 9.80
CA PRO A 93 7.41 -5.59 9.16
C PRO A 93 6.82 -6.80 8.44
N PHE A 94 5.48 -6.80 8.35
CA PHE A 94 4.73 -7.77 7.56
C PHE A 94 3.58 -7.10 6.84
N VAL A 95 3.16 -7.71 5.73
CA VAL A 95 2.04 -7.22 4.94
C VAL A 95 0.88 -8.19 5.06
N VAL A 96 -0.28 -7.67 5.47
CA VAL A 96 -1.53 -8.43 5.49
C VAL A 96 -2.30 -8.12 4.21
N THR A 97 -2.68 -9.16 3.48
CA THR A 97 -3.47 -9.06 2.26
C THR A 97 -4.51 -10.17 2.20
N ASN A 98 -5.38 -10.11 1.20
CA ASN A 98 -6.32 -11.18 0.93
C ASN A 98 -5.60 -12.42 0.40
N ARG A 99 -6.08 -13.60 0.80
CA ARG A 99 -5.52 -14.88 0.36
C ARG A 99 -5.50 -15.01 -1.16
N HIS A 100 -6.57 -14.66 -1.86
CA HIS A 100 -6.65 -14.82 -3.31
C HIS A 100 -5.60 -14.01 -4.08
N VAL A 101 -5.03 -12.97 -3.46
CA VAL A 101 -4.00 -12.13 -4.10
C VAL A 101 -2.64 -12.84 -4.11
N VAL A 102 -2.36 -13.74 -3.17
CA VAL A 102 -1.03 -14.37 -3.03
C VAL A 102 -1.07 -15.91 -3.10
N ALA A 103 -2.26 -16.50 -3.08
CA ALA A 103 -2.45 -17.94 -3.14
C ALA A 103 -1.87 -18.53 -4.43
N GLY A 104 -0.97 -19.50 -4.28
CA GLY A 104 -0.36 -20.18 -5.42
C GLY A 104 0.71 -19.36 -6.18
N ALA A 105 0.89 -18.08 -5.87
CA ALA A 105 1.98 -17.29 -6.44
C ALA A 105 3.31 -17.61 -5.75
N PRO A 106 4.39 -17.95 -6.49
CA PRO A 106 5.72 -18.07 -5.91
C PRO A 106 6.24 -16.70 -5.43
N LEU A 107 7.21 -16.69 -4.50
CA LEU A 107 7.67 -15.45 -3.85
C LEU A 107 8.30 -14.46 -4.83
N ASP A 108 8.96 -14.95 -5.87
CA ASP A 108 9.61 -14.18 -6.92
C ASP A 108 8.62 -13.53 -7.90
N SER A 109 7.36 -14.00 -7.94
CA SER A 109 6.30 -13.42 -8.76
C SER A 109 5.39 -12.46 -8.00
N ILE A 110 5.63 -12.25 -6.71
CA ILE A 110 4.89 -11.29 -5.88
C ILE A 110 5.70 -10.00 -5.76
N SER A 111 5.13 -8.89 -6.21
CA SER A 111 5.70 -7.56 -6.04
C SER A 111 4.80 -6.69 -5.17
N ILE A 112 5.41 -5.94 -4.25
CA ILE A 112 4.70 -5.07 -3.32
C ILE A 112 5.19 -3.65 -3.54
N LEU A 113 4.31 -2.78 -4.02
CA LEU A 113 4.55 -1.36 -4.22
C LEU A 113 4.13 -0.59 -2.96
N LEU A 114 5.09 0.07 -2.33
CA LEU A 114 4.89 0.93 -1.17
C LEU A 114 4.38 2.32 -1.59
N ALA A 115 3.79 3.05 -0.64
CA ALA A 115 3.26 4.39 -0.86
C ALA A 115 4.33 5.43 -1.28
N ASP A 116 5.62 5.15 -1.04
CA ASP A 116 6.76 5.97 -1.47
C ASP A 116 7.28 5.62 -2.88
N GLY A 117 6.66 4.66 -3.56
CA GLY A 117 7.02 4.22 -4.89
C GLY A 117 8.08 3.11 -4.93
N ARG A 118 8.58 2.64 -3.78
CA ARG A 118 9.51 1.50 -3.76
C ARG A 118 8.77 0.19 -4.01
N VAL A 119 9.41 -0.71 -4.75
CA VAL A 119 8.95 -2.09 -4.93
C VAL A 119 9.80 -3.01 -4.06
N ILE A 120 9.15 -3.83 -3.25
CA ILE A 120 9.78 -4.86 -2.42
C ILE A 120 9.21 -6.24 -2.78
N TYR A 121 10.00 -7.28 -2.49
CA TYR A 121 9.64 -8.66 -2.72
C TYR A 121 9.57 -9.40 -1.38
N PRO A 122 8.56 -10.27 -1.17
CA PRO A 122 8.46 -11.04 0.05
C PRO A 122 9.54 -12.14 0.10
N THR A 123 10.14 -12.37 1.27
CA THR A 123 11.05 -13.49 1.53
C THR A 123 10.34 -14.71 2.12
N GLU A 124 9.13 -14.52 2.65
CA GLU A 124 8.27 -15.56 3.21
C GLU A 124 6.80 -15.20 2.97
N LYS A 125 5.95 -16.21 2.79
CA LYS A 125 4.49 -16.06 2.75
C LYS A 125 3.83 -17.12 3.62
N LEU A 126 2.72 -16.77 4.24
CA LEU A 126 1.85 -17.69 4.97
C LEU A 126 0.46 -17.65 4.33
N GLU A 127 -0.05 -18.82 3.95
CA GLU A 127 -1.35 -19.01 3.34
C GLU A 127 -2.04 -20.23 3.97
N ASP A 128 -3.28 -20.05 4.45
CA ASP A 128 -4.15 -21.08 5.03
C ASP A 128 -5.31 -21.45 4.09
#